data_AF-A0A817PDN2-F1
#
_entry.id   AF-A0A817PDN2-F1
#
_cell.length_a   1.000
_cell.length_b   1.000
_cell.length_c   1.000
_cell.angle_alpha   90.00
_cell.angle_beta   90.00
_cell.angle_gamma   90.00
#
_symmetry.space_group_name_H-M   'P 1'
#
loop_
_entity.id
_entity.type
_entity.pdbx_description
1 polymer ?
#
loop_
_entity_poly.entity_id
_entity_poly.type
_entity_poly.pdbx_seq_one_letter_code
_entity_poly.pdbx_strand_id
1 'polypeptide(L)' 'LEAKLFAIERCRNKSADFTAWDLANFVDQKYYEITNTTKDRKANFVRFIQSWRLDLRRWWFRFGSNSKRPYFEAKSGQK' A
#
# COMPACT_ATOMS: atom_id res chain seq x y z
N LEU A 1 -6.36 0.19 -9.51
CA LEU A 1 -6.94 -0.99 -8.84
C LEU A 1 -5.85 -1.87 -8.20
N GLU A 2 -4.80 -2.22 -8.95
CA GLU A 2 -3.69 -3.07 -8.47
C GLU A 2 -2.97 -2.57 -7.23
N ALA A 3 -2.63 -1.28 -7.14
CA ALA A 3 -1.99 -0.68 -5.97
C ALA A 3 -2.76 -0.95 -4.65
N LYS A 4 -4.09 -0.89 -4.71
CA LYS A 4 -4.95 -1.16 -3.56
C LYS A 4 -4.98 -2.67 -3.23
N LEU A 5 -5.02 -3.54 -4.24
CA LEU A 5 -4.98 -4.99 -4.05
C LEU A 5 -3.66 -5.44 -3.41
N PHE A 6 -2.54 -4.91 -3.89
CA PHE A 6 -1.21 -5.15 -3.31
C PHE A 6 -1.18 -4.75 -1.83
N ALA A 7 -1.69 -3.57 -1.49
CA ALA A 7 -1.78 -3.14 -0.08
C ALA A 7 -2.65 -4.08 0.78
N ILE A 8 -3.79 -4.56 0.26
CA ILE A 8 -4.65 -5.52 0.96
C ILE A 8 -3.91 -6.83 1.22
N GLU A 9 -3.22 -7.37 0.22
CA GLU A 9 -2.47 -8.61 0.32
C GLU A 9 -1.34 -8.51 1.35
N ARG A 10 -0.56 -7.43 1.31
CA ARG A 10 0.55 -7.22 2.25
C ARG A 10 0.04 -7.08 3.69
N CYS A 11 -1.09 -6.41 3.92
CA CYS A 11 -1.69 -6.32 5.25
C CYS A 11 -2.40 -7.62 5.69
N ARG A 12 -2.88 -8.46 4.76
CA ARG A 12 -3.46 -9.78 5.07
C ARG A 12 -2.43 -10.72 5.70
N ASN A 13 -1.18 -10.63 5.28
CA ASN A 13 -0.09 -11.45 5.81
C ASN A 13 0.34 -11.07 7.25
N LYS A 14 -0.40 -10.17 7.91
CA LYS A 14 -0.22 -9.75 9.31
C LYS A 14 1.16 -9.16 9.64
N SER A 15 2.07 -9.00 8.68
CA SER A 15 3.34 -8.35 8.92
C SER A 15 3.11 -6.85 9.11
N ALA A 16 3.55 -6.32 10.25
CA ALA A 16 3.47 -4.89 10.55
C ALA A 16 4.47 -4.05 9.73
N ASP A 17 5.16 -4.68 8.78
CA ASP A 17 6.29 -4.13 8.05
C ASP A 17 5.89 -3.48 6.73
N PHE A 18 4.62 -3.58 6.32
CA PHE A 18 4.15 -2.91 5.11
C PHE A 18 4.06 -1.39 5.32
N THR A 19 4.74 -0.64 4.46
CA THR A 19 4.83 0.81 4.52
C THR A 19 4.36 1.46 3.21
N ALA A 20 4.16 2.78 3.25
CA ALA A 20 3.92 3.57 2.05
C ALA A 20 5.10 3.53 1.04
N TRP A 21 6.31 3.19 1.50
CA TRP A 21 7.48 3.03 0.65
C TRP A 21 7.37 1.76 -0.19
N ASP A 22 6.89 0.66 0.38
CA ASP A 22 6.65 -0.59 -0.34
C ASP A 22 5.62 -0.40 -1.44
N LEU A 23 4.54 0.34 -1.15
CA LEU A 23 3.54 0.68 -2.15
C LEU A 23 4.13 1.56 -3.27
N ALA A 24 4.95 2.55 -2.91
CA ALA A 24 5.59 3.43 -3.88
C ALA A 24 6.52 2.63 -4.82
N ASN A 25 7.35 1.74 -4.27
CA ASN A 25 8.23 0.84 -5.03
C ASN A 25 7.43 -0.04 -5.99
N PHE A 26 6.36 -0.68 -5.50
CA PHE A 26 5.54 -1.57 -6.32
C PHE A 26 4.92 -0.83 -7.51
N VAL A 27 4.30 0.33 -7.27
CA VAL A 27 3.64 1.07 -8.34
C VAL A 27 4.65 1.66 -9.32
N ASP A 28 5.79 2.12 -8.82
CA ASP A 28 6.87 2.62 -9.65
C ASP A 28 7.40 1.53 -10.59
N GLN A 29 7.74 0.36 -10.07
CA GLN A 29 8.15 -0.77 -10.88
C GLN A 29 7.09 -1.15 -11.92
N LYS A 30 5.81 -1.25 -11.50
CA LYS A 30 4.70 -1.57 -12.41
C LYS A 30 4.52 -0.55 -13.52
N TYR A 31 4.73 0.73 -13.24
CA TYR A 31 4.66 1.78 -14.25
C TYR A 31 5.70 1.54 -15.36
N TYR A 32 6.95 1.27 -15.00
CA TYR A 32 8.03 1.03 -15.97
C TYR A 32 7.81 -0.28 -16.75
N GLU A 33 7.31 -1.33 -16.10
CA GLU A 33 6.90 -2.59 -16.75
C GLU A 33 5.80 -2.36 -17.81
N ILE A 34 4.74 -1.64 -17.45
CA ILE A 34 3.58 -1.42 -18.34
C ILE A 34 3.93 -0.48 -19.50
N THR A 35 4.72 0.56 -19.23
CA THR A 35 5.11 1.55 -20.25
C THR A 35 6.28 1.08 -21.12
N ASN A 36 6.89 -0.07 -20.78
CA ASN A 36 8.10 -0.58 -21.41
C ASN A 36 9.23 0.47 -21.45
N THR A 37 9.36 1.24 -20.37
CA THR A 37 10.38 2.28 -20.22
C THR A 37 11.39 1.88 -19.15
N THR A 38 12.64 2.29 -19.33
CA THR A 38 13.69 2.03 -18.34
C THR A 38 13.75 3.17 -17.34
N LYS A 39 13.70 2.83 -16.04
CA LYS A 39 13.91 3.81 -14.98
C LYS A 39 15.36 4.27 -14.94
N ASP A 40 15.60 5.58 -15.01
CA ASP A 40 16.91 6.16 -14.69
C ASP A 40 17.20 5.94 -13.19
N ARG A 41 18.42 5.53 -12.85
CA ARG A 41 18.85 5.36 -11.45
C ARG A 41 18.70 6.63 -10.61
N LYS A 42 18.72 7.81 -11.24
CA LYS A 42 18.51 9.11 -10.58
C LYS A 42 17.05 9.55 -10.57
N ALA A 43 16.15 8.83 -11.24
CA ALA A 43 14.74 9.17 -11.28
C ALA A 43 14.08 8.93 -9.91
N ASN A 44 13.34 9.95 -9.46
CA ASN A 44 12.44 9.82 -8.33
C ASN A 44 11.30 8.85 -8.65
N PHE A 45 10.53 8.48 -7.63
CA PHE A 45 9.30 7.73 -7.84
C PHE A 45 8.34 8.45 -8.78
N VAL A 46 7.63 7.69 -9.63
CA VAL A 46 6.55 8.20 -10.51
C VAL A 46 5.48 8.98 -9.76
N ARG A 47 5.36 8.75 -8.43
CA ARG A 47 4.48 9.51 -7.55
C ARG A 47 5.10 9.65 -6.16
N PHE A 48 4.97 10.85 -5.57
CA PHE A 48 5.47 11.16 -4.23
C PHE A 48 4.90 10.23 -3.16
N ILE A 49 5.76 9.80 -2.22
CA ILE A 49 5.40 8.92 -1.09
C ILE A 49 4.29 9.52 -0.23
N GLN A 50 4.27 10.85 -0.05
CA GLN A 50 3.20 11.52 0.70
C GLN A 50 1.82 11.27 0.09
N SER A 51 1.73 11.15 -1.24
CA SER A 51 0.47 10.82 -1.93
C SER A 51 0.01 9.40 -1.59
N TRP A 52 0.93 8.44 -1.51
CA TRP A 52 0.63 7.07 -1.12
C TRP A 52 0.16 6.97 0.33
N ARG A 53 0.74 7.76 1.24
CA ARG A 53 0.24 7.85 2.63
C ARG A 53 -1.21 8.33 2.68
N LEU A 54 -1.59 9.31 1.86
CA LEU A 54 -2.96 9.80 1.76
C LEU A 54 -3.90 8.73 1.20
N ASP A 55 -3.49 8.03 0.15
CA ASP A 55 -4.30 6.96 -0.44
C ASP A 55 -4.49 5.78 0.50
N LEU A 56 -3.43 5.35 1.18
CA LEU A 56 -3.51 4.30 2.20
C LEU A 56 -4.48 4.69 3.32
N ARG A 57 -4.44 5.95 3.77
CA ARG A 57 -5.42 6.47 4.75
C ARG A 57 -6.85 6.45 4.19
N ARG A 58 -7.05 6.87 2.92
CA ARG A 58 -8.36 6.83 2.24
C ARG A 58 -8.89 5.41 2.07
N TRP A 59 -8.00 4.44 1.91
CA TRP A 59 -8.34 3.02 1.84
C TRP A 59 -8.43 2.35 3.22
N TRP A 60 -8.41 3.15 4.30
CA TRP A 60 -8.54 2.70 5.69
C TRP A 60 -7.39 1.81 6.19
N PHE A 61 -6.22 1.83 5.54
CA PHE A 61 -5.02 1.21 6.10
C PHE A 61 -4.48 2.04 7.26
N ARG A 62 -4.21 1.38 8.39
CA ARG A 62 -3.61 2.00 9.58
C ARG A 62 -2.19 1.46 9.76
N PHE A 63 -1.21 2.37 9.70
CA PHE A 63 0.18 2.09 10.07
C PHE A 63 0.33 2.31 11.56
N GLY A 64 0.27 1.23 12.32
CA GLY A 64 0.55 1.25 13.74
C GLY A 64 0.95 -0.16 14.12
N SER A 65 2.14 -0.30 14.71
CA SER A 65 2.56 -1.53 15.36
C SER A 65 1.40 -2.07 16.17
N ASN A 66 0.98 -3.27 15.77
CA ASN A 66 -0.19 -3.94 16.28
C ASN A 66 0.12 -4.40 17.72
N SER A 67 0.02 -3.50 18.69
CA SER A 67 -0.09 -3.89 20.10
C SER A 67 -1.55 -3.87 20.57
N LYS A 68 -2.44 -3.16 19.87
CA LYS A 68 -3.87 -3.10 20.21
C LYS A 68 -4.77 -2.96 18.97
N ARG A 69 -5.41 -4.09 18.63
CA ARG A 69 -6.77 -4.25 18.04
C ARG A 69 -6.92 -4.57 16.55
N PRO A 70 -7.99 -5.33 16.23
CA PRO A 70 -7.90 -6.54 15.42
C PRO A 70 -8.24 -6.30 13.94
N TYR A 71 -7.70 -7.20 13.14
CA TYR A 71 -8.05 -7.45 11.75
C TYR A 71 -9.56 -7.43 11.55
N PHE A 72 -10.01 -6.65 10.56
CA PHE A 72 -11.29 -6.80 9.87
C PHE A 72 -12.46 -7.27 10.77
N GLU A 73 -13.02 -6.39 11.59
CA GLU A 73 -14.42 -6.61 11.98
C GLU A 73 -15.27 -6.37 10.74
N ALA A 74 -15.62 -7.48 10.08
CA ALA A 74 -16.79 -7.54 9.23
C ALA A 74 -17.96 -6.98 10.03
N LYS A 75 -18.70 -6.05 9.43
CA LYS A 75 -20.03 -5.71 9.92
C LYS A 75 -20.87 -6.99 9.93
N SER A 76 -21.02 -7.61 11.09
CA SER A 76 -22.17 -8.43 11.41
C SER A 76 -22.96 -7.70 12.48
N GLY A 77 -23.94 -6.90 12.05
CA GLY A 77 -25.10 -6.69 12.89
C GLY A 77 -25.86 -8.01 12.96
N GLN A 78 -26.23 -8.44 14.16
CA GLN A 78 -27.56 -8.99 14.45
C GLN A 78 -27.69 -9.32 15.94
N LYS A 79 -28.67 -8.63 16.55
CA LYS A 79 -29.39 -8.88 17.81
C LYS A 79 -28.62 -8.82 19.12
#